data_AF-A0A0M2VC68-F1
#
_entry.id   AF-A0A0M2VC68-F1
#
_cell.length_a   1.000
_cell.length_b   1.000
_cell.length_c   1.000
_cell.angle_alpha   90.00
_cell.angle_beta   90.00
_cell.angle_gamma   90.00
#
_symmetry.space_group_name_H-M   'P 1'
#
loop_
_entity.id
_entity.type
_entity.pdbx_description
1 polymer ?
#
loop_
_entity_poly.entity_id
_entity_poly.type
_entity_poly.pdbx_seq_one_letter_code
_entity_poly.pdbx_strand_id
1 'polypeptide(L)'
;MNTASKPLSESVLRRLTNDAVTMFLGEAARYEAAARPGLQLALCNEAVADMNMLIVGAGADHGHFRHMLNSCLERQLPFLTIIFPEAGKALDGIAADLGLAYAVDFPFMVRDDVPLEASGNPDVEVV
;
A
#
# COMPACT_ATOMS: atom_id res chain seq x y z
N MET A 1 31.09 14.65 -0.20
CA MET A 1 29.67 14.96 0.11
C MET A 1 29.06 13.68 0.68
N ASN A 2 28.60 13.70 1.93
CA ASN A 2 27.95 12.55 2.55
C ASN A 2 26.57 12.41 1.89
N THR A 3 26.43 11.51 0.92
CA THR A 3 25.14 11.06 0.41
C THR A 3 24.46 10.28 1.52
N ALA A 4 23.74 10.98 2.39
CA ALA A 4 22.88 10.35 3.37
C ALA A 4 21.87 9.47 2.61
N SER A 5 22.09 8.16 2.66
CA SER A 5 21.09 7.15 2.26
C SER A 5 19.78 7.56 2.90
N LYS A 6 18.75 7.88 2.10
CA LYS A 6 17.41 8.17 2.66
C LYS A 6 17.01 6.95 3.48
N PRO A 7 16.76 7.10 4.80
CA PRO A 7 16.36 5.97 5.63
C PRO A 7 15.07 5.37 5.05
N LEU A 8 14.94 4.04 5.15
CA LEU A 8 13.72 3.33 4.75
C LEU A 8 12.61 3.67 5.75
N SER A 9 11.92 4.78 5.52
CA SER A 9 10.75 5.21 6.27
C SER A 9 9.49 4.44 5.84
N GLU A 10 8.43 4.47 6.66
CA GLU A 10 7.10 3.98 6.28
C GLU A 10 6.69 4.49 4.90
N SER A 11 6.86 5.78 4.64
CA SER A 11 6.48 6.39 3.37
C SER A 11 7.22 5.80 2.18
N VAL A 12 8.47 5.36 2.35
CA VAL A 12 9.23 4.66 1.32
C VAL A 12 8.72 3.23 1.17
N LEU A 13 8.54 2.50 2.27
CA LEU A 13 8.05 1.12 2.25
C LEU A 13 6.65 1.03 1.63
N ARG A 14 5.72 1.88 2.05
CA ARG A 14 4.37 1.98 1.47
C ARG A 14 4.42 2.30 -0.01
N ARG A 15 5.28 3.23 -0.44
CA ARG A 15 5.47 3.51 -1.87
C ARG A 15 5.95 2.27 -2.62
N LEU A 16 6.95 1.55 -2.11
CA LEU A 16 7.44 0.32 -2.72
C LEU A 16 6.36 -0.76 -2.78
N THR A 17 5.56 -0.93 -1.73
CA THR A 17 4.40 -1.84 -1.72
C THR A 17 3.38 -1.44 -2.78
N ASN A 18 3.03 -0.15 -2.85
CA ASN A 18 2.11 0.37 -3.87
C ASN A 18 2.62 0.13 -5.28
N ASP A 19 3.89 0.44 -5.54
CA ASP A 19 4.53 0.28 -6.85
C ASP A 19 4.54 -1.20 -7.26
N ALA A 20 4.92 -2.11 -6.35
CA ALA A 20 4.94 -3.55 -6.60
C ALA A 20 3.54 -4.10 -6.90
N VAL A 21 2.53 -3.73 -6.10
CA VAL A 21 1.15 -4.19 -6.30
C VAL A 21 0.56 -3.64 -7.60
N THR A 22 0.80 -2.36 -7.90
CA THR A 22 0.37 -1.72 -9.15
C THR A 22 1.02 -2.38 -10.35
N MET A 23 2.32 -2.64 -10.29
CA MET A 23 3.04 -3.32 -11.38
C MET A 23 2.54 -4.75 -11.59
N PHE A 24 2.27 -5.49 -10.51
CA PHE A 24 1.80 -6.87 -10.60
C PHE A 24 0.35 -6.97 -11.11
N LEU A 25 -0.56 -6.15 -10.57
CA LEU A 25 -1.98 -6.19 -10.90
C LEU A 25 -2.33 -5.39 -12.16
N GLY A 26 -1.47 -4.47 -12.59
CA GLY A 26 -1.72 -3.55 -13.71
C GLY A 26 -1.98 -4.24 -15.05
N GLU A 27 -1.50 -5.47 -15.21
CA GLU A 27 -1.72 -6.29 -16.42
C GLU A 27 -3.05 -7.06 -16.40
N ALA A 28 -3.81 -7.00 -15.30
CA ALA A 28 -5.10 -7.69 -15.20
C ALA A 28 -6.14 -7.05 -16.13
N ALA A 29 -6.94 -7.89 -16.80
CA ALA A 29 -7.92 -7.43 -17.80
C ALA A 29 -9.00 -6.48 -17.23
N ARG A 30 -9.23 -6.50 -15.92
CA ARG A 30 -10.19 -5.65 -15.21
C ARG A 30 -9.51 -4.81 -14.14
N TYR A 31 -8.23 -4.47 -14.34
CA TYR A 31 -7.49 -3.67 -13.40
C TYR A 31 -8.17 -2.32 -13.11
N GLU A 32 -8.24 -1.97 -11.84
CA GLU A 32 -8.76 -0.71 -11.33
C GLU A 32 -7.87 -0.23 -10.19
N ALA A 33 -7.59 1.08 -10.16
CA ALA A 33 -6.84 1.67 -9.07
C ALA A 33 -7.41 3.03 -8.67
N ALA A 34 -7.32 3.32 -7.37
CA ALA A 34 -7.69 4.61 -6.82
C ALA A 34 -6.68 5.02 -5.75
N ALA A 35 -6.23 6.27 -5.80
CA ALA A 35 -5.24 6.80 -4.85
C ALA A 35 -5.79 8.04 -4.15
N ARG A 36 -5.55 8.13 -2.83
CA ARG A 36 -5.78 9.32 -1.99
C ARG A 36 -4.59 9.46 -1.03
N PRO A 37 -4.39 10.61 -0.38
CA PRO A 37 -3.40 10.72 0.69
C PRO A 37 -3.57 9.58 1.71
N GLY A 38 -2.50 8.82 1.95
CA GLY A 38 -2.51 7.67 2.85
C GLY A 38 -3.27 6.42 2.39
N LEU A 39 -3.92 6.41 1.22
CA LEU A 39 -4.73 5.27 0.74
C LEU A 39 -4.42 4.93 -0.72
N GLN A 40 -4.17 3.65 -0.98
CA GLN A 40 -4.00 3.12 -2.32
C GLN A 40 -4.84 1.86 -2.48
N LEU A 41 -5.79 1.90 -3.42
CA LEU A 41 -6.58 0.75 -3.83
C LEU A 41 -6.05 0.25 -5.18
N ALA A 42 -5.86 -1.06 -5.30
CA ALA A 42 -5.50 -1.74 -6.53
C ALA A 42 -6.28 -3.06 -6.61
N LEU A 43 -7.12 -3.20 -7.63
CA LEU A 43 -8.04 -4.33 -7.80
C LEU A 43 -7.81 -4.98 -9.16
N CYS A 44 -7.64 -6.30 -9.21
CA CYS A 44 -7.77 -7.04 -10.48
C CYS A 44 -9.23 -7.33 -10.83
N ASN A 45 -10.16 -7.20 -9.87
CA ASN A 45 -11.59 -7.48 -10.01
C ASN A 45 -11.95 -8.95 -10.33
N GLU A 46 -11.06 -9.87 -10.00
CA GLU A 46 -11.32 -11.31 -9.98
C GLU A 46 -11.66 -11.78 -8.56
N ALA A 47 -12.28 -12.96 -8.46
CA ALA A 47 -12.70 -13.56 -7.19
C ALA A 47 -11.52 -14.20 -6.42
N VAL A 48 -10.37 -13.51 -6.34
CA VAL A 48 -9.16 -13.95 -5.64
C VAL A 48 -8.64 -12.82 -4.75
N ALA A 49 -8.48 -13.09 -3.45
CA ALA A 49 -8.22 -12.05 -2.45
C ALA A 49 -6.84 -11.40 -2.56
N ASP A 50 -5.83 -12.21 -2.87
CA ASP A 50 -4.44 -11.76 -3.05
C ASP A 50 -4.24 -10.89 -4.29
N MET A 51 -5.27 -10.76 -5.13
CA MET A 51 -5.24 -9.90 -6.31
C MET A 51 -6.11 -8.62 -6.17
N ASN A 52 -6.65 -8.36 -4.98
CA ASN A 52 -7.37 -7.13 -4.66
C ASN A 52 -6.86 -6.57 -3.34
N MET A 53 -6.24 -5.39 -3.37
CA MET A 53 -5.53 -4.84 -2.20
C MET A 53 -5.87 -3.38 -1.93
N LEU A 54 -6.06 -3.08 -0.64
CA LEU A 54 -6.14 -1.73 -0.10
C LEU A 54 -4.97 -1.49 0.85
N ILE A 55 -4.08 -0.57 0.49
CA ILE A 55 -2.89 -0.24 1.26
C ILE A 55 -3.14 1.10 1.97
N VAL A 56 -2.93 1.12 3.28
CA VAL A 56 -3.31 2.22 4.17
C VAL A 56 -2.09 2.64 4.97
N GLY A 57 -1.78 3.93 4.99
CA GLY A 57 -0.65 4.49 5.71
C GLY A 57 -0.95 5.84 6.33
N ALA A 58 0.12 6.56 6.70
CA ALA A 58 0.01 7.84 7.35
C ALA A 58 -0.83 8.86 6.54
N GLY A 59 -1.73 9.56 7.23
CA GLY A 59 -2.59 10.59 6.64
C GLY A 59 -3.84 10.05 5.92
N ALA A 60 -4.15 8.76 6.06
CA ALA A 60 -5.38 8.18 5.56
C ALA A 60 -6.62 8.82 6.22
N ASP A 61 -7.53 9.33 5.40
CA ASP A 61 -8.82 9.83 5.86
C ASP A 61 -9.79 8.68 6.15
N HIS A 62 -10.47 8.73 7.30
CA HIS A 62 -11.39 7.66 7.74
C HIS A 62 -12.61 7.50 6.82
N GLY A 63 -13.14 8.60 6.28
CA GLY A 63 -14.30 8.58 5.39
C GLY A 63 -13.95 7.97 4.04
N HIS A 64 -12.81 8.36 3.47
CA HIS A 64 -12.30 7.76 2.24
C HIS A 64 -11.93 6.28 2.42
N PHE A 65 -11.33 5.92 3.54
CA PHE A 65 -11.04 4.52 3.86
C PHE A 65 -12.32 3.67 3.90
N ARG A 66 -13.35 4.12 4.64
CA ARG A 66 -14.65 3.46 4.70
C ARG A 66 -15.30 3.34 3.32
N HIS A 67 -15.22 4.38 2.51
CA HIS A 67 -15.77 4.37 1.16
C HIS A 67 -15.09 3.34 0.26
N MET A 68 -13.75 3.28 0.27
CA MET A 68 -12.98 2.30 -0.50
C MET A 68 -13.29 0.87 -0.03
N LEU A 69 -13.32 0.62 1.28
CA LEU A 69 -13.69 -0.70 1.82
C LEU A 69 -15.10 -1.12 1.40
N ASN A 70 -16.09 -0.23 1.55
CA ASN A 70 -17.47 -0.51 1.16
C ASN A 70 -17.57 -0.82 -0.34
N SER A 71 -16.80 -0.14 -1.19
CA SER A 71 -16.80 -0.46 -2.63
C SER A 71 -16.40 -1.91 -2.92
N CYS A 72 -15.43 -2.48 -2.18
CA CYS A 72 -15.05 -3.88 -2.31
C CYS A 72 -16.14 -4.82 -1.78
N LEU A 73 -16.73 -4.49 -0.62
CA LEU A 73 -17.79 -5.27 0.02
C LEU A 73 -19.06 -5.34 -0.82
N GLU A 74 -19.51 -4.20 -1.37
CA GLU A 74 -20.69 -4.12 -2.24
C GLU A 74 -20.53 -4.95 -3.51
N ARG A 75 -19.31 -5.01 -4.05
CA ARG A 75 -18.93 -5.84 -5.21
C ARG A 75 -18.70 -7.30 -4.84
N GLN A 76 -18.77 -7.66 -3.56
CA GLN A 76 -18.46 -8.98 -3.03
C GLN A 76 -17.07 -9.48 -3.47
N LEU A 77 -16.12 -8.56 -3.61
CA LEU A 77 -14.75 -8.93 -3.94
C LEU A 77 -14.08 -9.49 -2.69
N PRO A 78 -13.34 -10.60 -2.79
CA PRO A 78 -12.36 -10.94 -1.77
C PRO A 78 -11.18 -9.97 -1.90
N PHE A 79 -10.69 -9.41 -0.79
CA PHE A 79 -9.57 -8.46 -0.80
C PHE A 79 -8.77 -8.48 0.50
N LEU A 80 -7.54 -7.98 0.43
CA LEU A 80 -6.66 -7.76 1.57
C LEU A 80 -6.54 -6.26 1.87
N THR A 81 -6.53 -5.91 3.15
CA THR A 81 -6.15 -4.56 3.60
C THR A 81 -4.82 -4.62 4.34
N ILE A 82 -3.83 -3.85 3.89
CA ILE A 82 -2.53 -3.70 4.54
C ILE A 82 -2.52 -2.35 5.25
N ILE A 83 -2.57 -2.36 6.58
CA ILE A 83 -2.56 -1.15 7.41
C ILE A 83 -1.17 -0.98 8.01
N PHE A 84 -0.45 0.05 7.59
CA PHE A 84 0.84 0.41 8.17
C PHE A 84 0.61 1.00 9.58
N PRO A 85 1.49 0.73 10.56
CA PRO A 85 1.33 1.20 11.94
C PRO A 85 1.06 2.71 12.08
N GLU A 86 1.66 3.51 11.20
CA GLU A 86 1.57 4.96 11.15
C GLU A 86 0.22 5.49 10.66
N ALA A 87 -0.64 4.62 10.11
CA ALA A 87 -2.02 4.97 9.75
C ALA A 87 -2.89 5.23 10.99
N GLY A 88 -2.54 4.59 12.12
CA GLY A 88 -3.21 4.77 13.41
C GLY A 88 -4.33 3.77 13.68
N LYS A 89 -4.50 3.43 14.97
CA LYS A 89 -5.39 2.35 15.46
C LYS A 89 -6.88 2.54 15.15
N ALA A 90 -7.31 3.75 14.80
CA ALA A 90 -8.71 4.01 14.47
C ALA A 90 -9.14 3.27 13.19
N LEU A 91 -8.21 3.09 12.24
CA LEU A 91 -8.48 2.40 10.98
C LEU A 91 -8.62 0.89 11.18
N ASP A 92 -7.90 0.31 12.14
CA ASP A 92 -8.08 -1.09 12.55
C ASP A 92 -9.52 -1.33 13.06
N GLY A 93 -10.02 -0.41 13.90
CA GLY A 93 -11.39 -0.45 14.39
C GLY A 93 -12.43 -0.34 13.27
N ILE A 94 -12.22 0.58 12.32
CA ILE A 94 -13.11 0.71 11.15
C ILE A 94 -13.11 -0.56 10.29
N ALA A 95 -11.95 -1.17 10.06
CA ALA A 95 -11.83 -2.41 9.30
C ALA A 95 -12.61 -3.55 9.99
N ALA A 96 -12.42 -3.70 11.31
CA ALA A 96 -13.13 -4.69 12.10
C ALA A 96 -14.65 -4.48 12.10
N ASP A 97 -15.11 -3.23 12.27
CA ASP A 97 -16.54 -2.86 12.22
C ASP A 97 -17.18 -3.19 10.86
N LEU A 98 -16.39 -3.17 9.79
CA LEU A 98 -16.81 -3.53 8.43
C LEU A 98 -16.65 -5.02 8.12
N GLY A 99 -16.28 -5.83 9.11
CA GLY A 99 -16.23 -7.29 9.02
C GLY A 99 -14.90 -7.85 8.51
N LEU A 100 -13.84 -7.04 8.42
CA LEU A 100 -12.50 -7.57 8.15
C LEU A 100 -11.95 -8.22 9.41
N ALA A 101 -11.37 -9.41 9.25
CA ALA A 101 -10.65 -10.09 10.31
C ALA A 101 -9.16 -9.73 10.24
N TYR A 102 -8.55 -9.56 11.41
CA TYR A 102 -7.09 -9.52 11.51
C TYR A 102 -6.50 -10.84 10.98
N ALA A 103 -5.53 -10.73 10.06
CA ALA A 103 -4.85 -11.89 9.50
C ALA A 103 -3.50 -12.15 10.19
N VAL A 104 -2.56 -11.19 10.11
CA VAL A 104 -1.20 -11.30 10.66
C VAL A 104 -0.46 -9.94 10.57
N ASP A 105 0.61 -9.77 11.33
CA ASP A 105 1.61 -8.71 11.16
C ASP A 105 2.82 -9.19 10.34
N PHE A 106 3.20 -8.46 9.30
CA PHE A 106 4.42 -8.75 8.54
C PHE A 106 5.53 -7.75 8.89
N PRO A 107 6.70 -8.22 9.39
CA PRO A 107 7.82 -7.35 9.61
C PRO A 107 8.46 -6.96 8.27
N PHE A 108 8.66 -5.67 8.03
CA PHE A 108 9.58 -5.20 6.99
C PHE A 108 11.00 -5.23 7.55
N MET A 109 11.84 -6.10 6.98
CA MET A 109 13.23 -6.26 7.41
C MET A 109 14.18 -5.68 6.38
N VAL A 110 15.17 -4.94 6.85
CA VAL A 110 16.19 -4.30 6.01
C VAL A 110 17.55 -4.63 6.59
N ARG A 111 18.53 -4.80 5.71
CA ARG A 111 19.89 -5.10 6.13
C ARG A 111 20.56 -3.81 6.62
N ASP A 112 21.10 -3.81 7.83
CA ASP A 112 21.71 -2.65 8.49
C ASP A 112 23.25 -2.61 8.41
N ASP A 113 23.87 -3.70 7.95
CA ASP A 113 25.32 -3.91 7.94
C ASP A 113 26.04 -3.34 6.69
N VAL A 114 25.30 -2.91 5.66
CA VAL A 114 25.87 -2.38 4.42
C VAL A 114 25.16 -1.06 4.05
N PRO A 115 25.91 0.03 3.80
CA PRO A 115 25.34 1.25 3.25
C PRO A 115 24.58 0.95 1.97
N LEU A 116 23.29 1.29 1.93
CA LEU A 116 22.52 1.30 0.69
C LEU A 116 23.00 2.49 -0.14
N GLU A 117 24.13 2.35 -0.84
CA GLU A 117 24.53 3.32 -1.84
C GLU A 117 23.50 3.25 -2.98
N ALA A 118 22.71 4.31 -3.11
CA ALA A 118 21.82 4.46 -4.24
C ALA A 118 22.65 4.63 -5.51
N SER A 119 22.89 3.55 -6.24
CA SER A 119 23.24 3.64 -7.66
C SER A 119 21.98 4.01 -8.42
N GLY A 120 21.56 5.27 -8.30
CA GLY A 120 20.52 5.81 -9.16
C GLY A 120 20.92 5.68 -10.63
N ASN A 121 19.94 5.58 -11.53
CA ASN A 121 20.19 5.85 -12.93
C ASN A 121 20.80 7.25 -13.07
N PRO A 122 21.74 7.48 -14.01
CA PRO A 122 22.28 8.81 -14.24
C PRO A 122 21.14 9.81 -14.46
N ASP A 123 21.26 11.00 -13.88
CA ASP A 123 20.29 12.08 -14.07
C ASP A 123 20.10 12.32 -15.58
N VAL A 124 18.85 12.28 -16.04
CA VAL A 124 18.51 12.67 -17.41
C VAL A 124 18.44 14.20 -17.41
N GLU A 125 19.33 14.86 -18.15
CA GLU A 125 19.20 16.29 -18.41
C GLU A 125 17.87 16.53 -19.16
N VAL A 126 16.95 17.25 -18.51
CA VAL A 126 15.74 17.76 -19.16
C VAL A 126 16.14 19.04 -19.89
N VAL A 127 16.15 18.97 -21.23
CA VAL A 127 16.42 20.11 -22.13
C VAL A 127 15.14 20.87 -22.43
#